data_AF-A0AAW6RIJ6-F1
#
_entry.id   AF-A0AAW6RIJ6-F1
#
_cell.length_a   1.000
_cell.length_b   1.000
_cell.length_c   1.000
_cell.angle_alpha   90.00
_cell.angle_beta   90.00
_cell.angle_gamma   90.00
#
_symmetry.space_group_name_H-M   'P 1'
#
loop_
_entity.id
_entity.type
_entity.pdbx_description
1 polymer ?
#
loop_
_entity_poly.entity_id
_entity_poly.type
_entity_poly.pdbx_seq_one_letter_code
_entity_poly.pdbx_strand_id
1 'polypeptide(L)' 'MATIRVEIAYAEPERQKIITLTMNEGATLKQAVERSGMVRFFPHLDLQKRCGS' A
#
# COMPACT_ATOMS: atom_id res chain seq x y z
N MET A 1 -0.10 22.86 1.20
CA MET A 1 0.18 21.43 1.47
C MET A 1 -0.02 20.70 0.16
N ALA A 2 0.99 19.99 -0.32
CA ALA A 2 0.94 19.34 -1.61
C ALA A 2 0.64 17.84 -1.42
N THR A 3 -0.28 17.32 -2.22
CA THR A 3 -0.82 15.96 -2.10
C THR A 3 -0.53 15.18 -3.36
N ILE A 4 0.03 13.99 -3.21
CA ILE A 4 0.29 13.06 -4.29
C ILE A 4 -0.80 11.99 -4.38
N ARG A 5 -1.07 11.59 -5.61
CA ARG A 5 -1.92 10.43 -5.90
C ARG A 5 -1.03 9.20 -5.96
N VAL A 6 -1.30 8.22 -5.12
CA VAL A 6 -0.55 6.98 -5.01
C VAL A 6 -1.48 5.81 -5.30
N GLU A 7 -0.98 4.84 -6.05
CA GLU A 7 -1.73 3.64 -6.42
C GLU A 7 -1.00 2.43 -5.86
N ILE A 8 -1.69 1.68 -5.01
CA ILE A 8 -1.16 0.46 -4.42
C ILE A 8 -1.81 -0.72 -5.13
N ALA A 9 -1.01 -1.42 -5.93
CA ALA A 9 -1.40 -2.65 -6.60
C ALA A 9 -0.85 -3.84 -5.80
N TYR A 10 -1.74 -4.73 -5.35
CA TYR A 10 -1.38 -6.00 -4.75
C TYR A 10 -1.94 -7.13 -5.62
N ALA A 11 -1.06 -8.03 -6.03
CA ALA A 11 -1.40 -9.18 -6.86
C ALA A 11 -1.02 -10.45 -6.12
N GLU A 12 -2.02 -11.20 -5.69
CA GLU A 12 -1.88 -12.60 -5.29
C GLU A 12 -2.18 -13.52 -6.47
N PRO A 13 -1.66 -14.76 -6.46
CA PRO A 13 -1.91 -15.74 -7.52
C PRO A 13 -3.40 -15.95 -7.80
N GLU A 14 -4.22 -15.82 -6.76
CA GLU A 14 -5.66 -16.06 -6.84
C GLU A 14 -6.45 -14.77 -7.10
N ARG A 15 -5.91 -13.59 -6.76
CA ARG A 15 -6.65 -12.31 -6.80
C ARG A 15 -5.74 -11.11 -6.96
N GLN A 16 -6.13 -10.17 -7.82
CA GLN A 16 -5.48 -8.86 -7.95
C GLN A 16 -6.39 -7.75 -7.41
N LYS A 17 -5.79 -6.81 -6.67
CA LYS A 17 -6.46 -5.64 -6.10
C LYS A 17 -5.62 -4.39 -6.33
N ILE A 18 -6.24 -3.33 -6.85
CA ILE A 18 -5.61 -2.02 -7.00
C ILE A 18 -6.42 -1.03 -6.18
N ILE A 19 -5.76 -0.25 -5.33
CA ILE A 19 -6.38 0.81 -4.53
C ILE A 19 -5.67 2.12 -4.83
N THR A 20 -6.43 3.11 -5.25
CA THR A 20 -5.94 4.46 -5.49
C THR A 20 -6.26 5.33 -4.29
N LEU A 21 -5.26 6.03 -3.75
CA LEU A 21 -5.38 6.91 -2.59
C LEU A 21 -4.65 8.23 -2.83
N THR A 22 -5.14 9.28 -2.18
CA THR A 22 -4.49 10.59 -2.18
C THR A 22 -3.87 10.82 -0.81
N MET A 23 -2.58 11.14 -0.79
CA MET A 23 -1.81 11.33 0.42
C MET A 23 -0.99 12.61 0.37
N ASN A 24 -0.55 13.08 1.53
CA ASN A 24 0.37 14.20 1.60
C ASN A 24 1.74 13.78 1.05
N GLU A 25 2.42 14.71 0.39
CA GLU A 25 3.82 14.52 0.00
C GLU A 25 4.68 14.26 1.25
N GLY A 26 5.48 13.20 1.20
CA GLY A 26 6.23 12.68 2.33
C GLY A 26 5.53 11.56 3.12
N ALA A 27 4.32 11.14 2.74
CA ALA A 27 3.68 9.97 3.32
C ALA A 27 4.50 8.69 3.05
N THR A 28 4.60 7.82 4.07
CA THR A 28 5.34 6.56 3.95
C THR A 28 4.47 5.44 3.37
N LEU A 29 5.11 4.42 2.80
CA LEU A 29 4.42 3.22 2.30
C LEU A 29 3.51 2.59 3.35
N LYS A 30 3.95 2.56 4.62
CA LYS A 30 3.16 2.06 5.75
C LYS A 30 1.85 2.84 5.93
N GLN A 31 1.92 4.18 5.94
CA GLN A 31 0.73 5.02 6.02
C GLN A 31 -0.19 4.81 4.81
N ALA A 32 0.38 4.66 3.62
CA ALA A 32 -0.36 4.39 2.39
C ALA A 32 -1.17 3.10 2.49
N VAL A 33 -0.56 2.04 3.02
CA VAL A 33 -1.21 0.75 3.20
C VAL A 33 -2.22 0.76 4.35
N GLU A 34 -1.92 1.44 5.46
CA GLU A 34 -2.88 1.61 6.55
C GLU A 34 -4.13 2.38 6.08
N ARG A 35 -3.95 3.46 5.30
CA ARG A 35 -5.07 4.22 4.71
C ARG A 35 -5.81 3.48 3.61
N SER A 36 -5.12 2.66 2.81
CA SER A 36 -5.78 1.87 1.76
C SER A 36 -6.65 0.77 2.36
N GLY A 37 -6.48 0.46 3.64
CA GLY A 37 -7.15 -0.66 4.30
C GLY A 37 -6.70 -2.00 3.75
N MET A 38 -5.60 -2.06 2.98
CA MET A 38 -5.10 -3.33 2.42
C MET A 38 -4.81 -4.34 3.51
N VAL A 39 -4.35 -3.93 4.70
CA VAL A 39 -4.14 -4.84 5.85
C VAL A 39 -5.44 -5.52 6.30
N ARG A 40 -6.61 -4.89 6.11
CA ARG A 40 -7.91 -5.54 6.39
C ARG A 40 -8.31 -6.52 5.28
N PHE A 41 -7.96 -6.23 4.03
CA PHE A 41 -8.25 -7.13 2.90
C PHE A 41 -7.25 -8.29 2.80
N PHE A 42 -6.02 -8.05 3.21
CA PHE A 42 -4.86 -8.94 3.13
C PHE A 42 -4.12 -8.88 4.48
N PRO A 43 -4.62 -9.55 5.54
CA PRO A 43 -3.95 -9.56 6.84
C PRO A 43 -2.56 -10.24 6.81
N HIS A 44 -2.32 -11.07 5.79
CA HIS A 44 -1.05 -11.72 5.46
C HIS A 44 -0.10 -10.84 4.64
N LEU A 45 -0.47 -9.59 4.35
CA LEU A 45 0.36 -8.62 3.63
C LEU A 45 1.57 -8.21 4.50
N ASP A 46 2.60 -9.04 4.48
CA ASP A 46 3.84 -8.82 5.22
C ASP A 46 4.71 -7.80 4.47
N LEU A 47 4.43 -6.50 4.67
CA LEU A 47 5.20 -5.38 4.10
C LEU A 47 6.67 -5.34 4.55
N GLN A 48 7.09 -6.25 5.43
CA GLN A 48 8.43 -6.29 5.99
C GLN A 48 9.44 -7.03 5.09
N LYS A 49 9.00 -7.72 4.03
CA LYS A 49 9.90 -8.57 3.24
C LYS A 49 10.52 -7.86 2.03
N ARG A 50 11.73 -7.34 2.31
CA ARG A 50 12.96 -7.31 1.49
C ARG A 50 13.48 -5.92 1.14
N CYS A 51 14.35 -5.41 2.01
CA CYS A 51 15.61 -4.81 1.58
C CYS A 51 16.74 -5.64 2.20
N GLY A 52 17.64 -6.13 1.35
CA GLY A 52 18.74 -7.05 1.68
C GLY A 52 19.12 -7.71 0.36
N SER A 53 20.22 -7.33 -0.29
CA SER A 53 21.51 -6.85 0.22
C SER A 53 22.09 -5.74 -0.64
#